data_AF-A0AAN0NHM8-F1
#
_entry.id   AF-A0AAN0NHM8-F1
#
_cell.length_a   1.000
_cell.length_b   1.000
_cell.length_c   1.000
_cell.angle_alpha   90.00
_cell.angle_beta   90.00
_cell.angle_gamma   90.00
#
_symmetry.space_group_name_H-M   'P 1'
#
loop_
_entity.id
_entity.type
_entity.pdbx_description
1 polymer ?
#
loop_
_entity_poly.entity_id
_entity_poly.type
_entity_poly.pdbx_seq_one_letter_code
_entity_poly.pdbx_strand_id
1 'polypeptide(L)'
;MAILPKVQKHTGGGGERKPPKDNDGAERERPSELESPNIKRVYRAEWEAEGFDELTAMKIESIGYSEDETSEFYEFKVNMDNMPLESEAKLKRLSKEATALLREQFMYANVLIGLSMILEDKRAKKLETSDEDTPSESIEDRVERTSRALAPFIPALISLGSSDLETDDAVEGLEESA
;
A
#
# COMPACT_ATOMS: atom_id res chain seq x y z
N MET A 1 -17.10 38.21 -40.93
CA MET A 1 -16.99 36.97 -41.73
C MET A 1 -15.51 36.64 -41.88
N ALA A 2 -15.01 35.64 -41.16
CA ALA A 2 -13.64 35.16 -41.28
C ALA A 2 -13.67 33.77 -41.93
N ILE A 3 -12.90 33.59 -42.99
CA ILE A 3 -12.85 32.35 -43.79
C ILE A 3 -11.66 31.53 -43.26
N LEU A 4 -11.94 30.38 -42.64
CA LEU A 4 -10.91 29.43 -42.20
C LEU A 4 -10.35 28.67 -43.43
N PRO A 5 -9.02 28.56 -43.60
CA PRO A 5 -8.45 27.75 -44.67
C PRO A 5 -8.61 26.25 -44.39
N LYS A 6 -8.97 25.48 -45.41
CA LYS A 6 -9.17 24.03 -45.37
C LYS A 6 -7.87 23.30 -44.99
N VAL A 7 -7.94 22.45 -43.97
CA VAL A 7 -6.89 21.49 -43.60
C VAL A 7 -6.69 20.49 -44.76
N GLN A 8 -5.48 20.45 -45.32
CA GLN A 8 -5.08 19.44 -46.31
C GLN A 8 -4.92 18.08 -45.61
N LYS A 9 -5.63 17.05 -46.08
CA LYS A 9 -5.38 15.67 -45.69
C LYS A 9 -4.13 15.19 -46.41
N HIS A 10 -3.04 14.96 -45.69
CA HIS A 10 -1.89 14.23 -46.22
C HIS A 10 -2.28 12.74 -46.37
N THR A 11 -2.25 12.25 -47.60
CA THR A 11 -2.39 10.83 -47.94
C THR A 11 -1.01 10.16 -47.81
N GLY A 12 -0.75 9.53 -46.65
CA GLY A 12 0.42 8.68 -46.44
C GLY A 12 0.24 7.33 -47.14
N GLY A 13 1.21 6.95 -47.96
CA GLY A 13 1.17 5.83 -48.89
C GLY A 13 1.02 4.45 -48.24
N GLY A 14 0.40 3.54 -48.99
CA GLY A 14 0.22 2.14 -48.64
C GLY A 14 1.54 1.40 -48.58
N GLY A 15 1.93 0.99 -47.37
CA GLY A 15 2.86 -0.10 -47.12
C GLY A 15 2.08 -1.28 -46.56
N GLU A 16 2.17 -2.44 -47.21
CA GLU A 16 1.66 -3.70 -46.66
C GLU A 16 2.36 -4.00 -45.33
N ARG A 17 1.58 -4.01 -44.23
CA ARG A 17 2.06 -4.52 -42.95
C ARG A 17 2.17 -6.04 -43.06
N LYS A 18 3.37 -6.58 -42.83
CA LYS A 18 3.53 -8.02 -42.61
C LYS A 18 2.68 -8.42 -41.39
N PRO A 19 1.86 -9.48 -41.48
CA PRO A 19 1.16 -9.99 -40.31
C PRO A 19 2.18 -10.47 -39.27
N PRO A 20 1.86 -10.39 -37.97
CA PRO A 20 2.70 -10.96 -36.92
C PRO A 20 2.91 -12.45 -37.19
N LYS A 21 4.13 -12.93 -36.94
CA LYS A 21 4.45 -14.36 -37.07
C LYS A 21 3.66 -15.14 -36.02
N ASP A 22 3.09 -16.25 -36.48
CA ASP A 22 2.35 -17.24 -35.69
C ASP A 22 3.33 -18.07 -34.85
N ASN A 23 3.98 -17.43 -33.89
CA ASN A 23 4.62 -18.13 -32.80
C ASN A 23 3.60 -18.19 -31.68
N ASP A 24 3.33 -19.38 -31.14
CA ASP A 24 2.63 -19.52 -29.87
C ASP A 24 3.28 -18.57 -28.87
N GLY A 25 2.59 -17.48 -28.58
CA GLY A 25 3.00 -16.59 -27.52
C GLY A 25 2.98 -17.42 -26.27
N ALA A 26 4.14 -17.57 -25.61
CA ALA A 26 4.16 -18.03 -24.23
C ALA A 26 3.03 -17.28 -23.52
N GLU A 27 2.10 -18.04 -22.94
CA GLU A 27 0.97 -17.48 -22.20
C GLU A 27 1.51 -16.33 -21.38
N ARG A 28 0.91 -15.15 -21.58
CA ARG A 28 1.29 -13.96 -20.83
C ARG A 28 1.22 -14.36 -19.36
N GLU A 29 2.37 -14.47 -18.68
CA GLU A 29 2.42 -14.60 -17.23
C GLU A 29 1.61 -13.42 -16.71
N ARG A 30 0.38 -13.69 -16.30
CA ARG A 30 -0.40 -12.72 -15.54
C ARG A 30 0.37 -12.64 -14.22
N PRO A 31 0.88 -11.47 -13.81
CA PRO A 31 1.51 -11.37 -12.51
C PRO A 31 0.41 -11.71 -11.49
N SER A 32 0.49 -12.91 -10.91
CA SER A 32 -0.25 -13.29 -9.70
C SER A 32 0.17 -12.41 -8.51
N GLU A 33 1.27 -11.67 -8.66
CA GLU A 33 1.91 -10.80 -7.69
C GLU A 33 1.09 -9.55 -7.27
N LEU A 34 -0.09 -9.32 -7.83
CA LEU A 34 -0.93 -8.15 -7.51
C LEU A 34 -2.31 -8.54 -6.93
N GLU A 35 -2.43 -9.71 -6.31
CA GLU A 35 -3.59 -9.95 -5.47
C GLU A 35 -3.62 -8.94 -4.32
N SER A 36 -4.81 -8.38 -4.09
CA SER A 36 -4.99 -7.43 -3.00
C SER A 36 -4.71 -8.14 -1.67
N PRO A 37 -3.93 -7.54 -0.76
CA PRO A 37 -3.60 -8.18 0.51
C PRO A 37 -4.89 -8.51 1.27
N ASN A 38 -4.94 -9.69 1.90
CA ASN A 38 -6.05 -10.05 2.77
C ASN A 38 -5.90 -9.29 4.09
N ILE A 39 -6.73 -8.26 4.32
CA ILE A 39 -6.64 -7.40 5.50
C ILE A 39 -7.82 -7.68 6.43
N LYS A 40 -7.52 -8.11 7.65
CA LYS A 40 -8.49 -8.23 8.75
C LYS A 40 -8.35 -7.04 9.69
N ARG A 41 -9.46 -6.33 9.90
CA ARG A 41 -9.55 -5.26 10.92
C ARG A 41 -9.82 -5.89 12.27
N VAL A 42 -8.94 -5.65 13.23
CA VAL A 42 -9.06 -6.15 14.61
C VAL A 42 -9.46 -4.98 15.50
N TYR A 43 -10.58 -5.13 16.20
CA TYR A 43 -11.06 -4.16 17.18
C TYR A 43 -10.83 -4.66 18.62
N ARG A 44 -11.00 -3.77 19.60
CA ARG A 44 -10.74 -4.10 21.03
C ARG A 44 -11.45 -5.35 21.53
N ALA A 45 -12.63 -5.66 21.00
CA ALA A 45 -13.40 -6.86 21.38
C ALA A 45 -12.73 -8.18 20.96
N GLU A 46 -11.82 -8.15 20.00
CA GLU A 46 -11.13 -9.32 19.44
C GLU A 46 -9.70 -9.48 19.97
N TRP A 47 -9.20 -8.51 20.75
CA TRP A 47 -7.78 -8.44 21.14
C TRP A 47 -7.30 -9.67 21.89
N GLU A 48 -8.06 -10.18 22.86
CA GLU A 48 -7.66 -11.36 23.64
C GLU A 48 -7.52 -12.60 22.75
N ALA A 49 -8.44 -12.79 21.80
CA ALA A 49 -8.42 -13.94 20.90
C ALA A 49 -7.29 -13.86 19.86
N GLU A 50 -6.94 -12.65 19.42
CA GLU A 50 -5.90 -12.41 18.41
C GLU A 50 -4.51 -12.13 19.05
N GLY A 51 -4.43 -12.08 20.38
CA GLY A 51 -3.21 -11.73 21.11
C GLY A 51 -2.73 -10.30 20.89
N PHE A 52 -3.66 -9.36 20.68
CA PHE A 52 -3.36 -7.94 20.53
C PHE A 52 -3.39 -7.24 21.90
N ASP A 53 -2.62 -6.17 21.99
CA ASP A 53 -2.73 -5.17 23.03
C ASP A 53 -2.92 -3.77 22.42
N GLU A 54 -2.99 -2.75 23.26
CA GLU A 54 -3.20 -1.36 22.85
C GLU A 54 -2.07 -0.78 22.00
N LEU A 55 -0.89 -1.40 22.01
CA LEU A 55 0.31 -0.95 21.27
C LEU A 55 0.56 -1.77 20.01
N THR A 56 0.02 -2.97 19.94
CA THR A 56 0.10 -3.84 18.77
C THR A 56 -0.56 -3.13 17.59
N ALA A 57 0.21 -2.93 16.52
CA ALA A 57 -0.25 -2.20 15.34
C ALA A 57 -0.75 -3.17 14.28
N MET A 58 0.06 -4.20 13.97
CA MET A 58 -0.27 -5.22 13.00
C MET A 58 0.40 -6.54 13.35
N LYS A 59 -0.27 -7.64 13.01
CA LYS A 59 0.30 -8.99 12.93
C LYS A 59 0.03 -9.57 11.56
N ILE A 60 0.86 -10.50 11.13
CA ILE A 60 0.63 -11.29 9.92
C ILE A 60 0.53 -12.76 10.28
N GLU A 61 -0.29 -13.50 9.53
CA GLU A 61 -0.46 -14.95 9.70
C GLU A 61 -0.48 -15.60 8.33
N SER A 62 0.28 -16.70 8.17
CA SER A 62 0.26 -17.49 6.94
C SER A 62 -1.10 -18.17 6.80
N ILE A 63 -1.76 -17.94 5.65
CA ILE A 63 -3.08 -18.52 5.32
C ILE A 63 -2.98 -19.60 4.24
N GLY A 64 -1.77 -19.95 3.83
CA GLY A 64 -1.50 -21.01 2.85
C GLY A 64 -0.42 -20.64 1.85
N TYR A 65 -0.24 -21.52 0.88
CA TYR A 65 0.72 -21.37 -0.20
C TYR A 65 0.01 -21.39 -1.55
N SER A 66 0.66 -20.84 -2.58
CA SER A 66 0.25 -20.99 -3.97
C SER A 66 0.24 -22.46 -4.40
N GLU A 67 -0.49 -22.77 -5.48
CA GLU A 67 -0.63 -24.15 -5.98
C GLU A 67 0.70 -24.82 -6.32
N ASP A 68 1.70 -24.02 -6.69
CA ASP A 68 3.07 -24.44 -6.99
C ASP A 68 4.00 -24.41 -5.75
N GLU A 69 3.45 -24.11 -4.56
CA GLU A 69 4.15 -23.99 -3.27
C GLU A 69 5.31 -22.98 -3.27
N THR A 70 5.38 -22.09 -4.26
CA THR A 70 6.48 -21.12 -4.39
C THR A 70 6.23 -19.83 -3.60
N SER A 71 4.97 -19.53 -3.28
CA SER A 71 4.57 -18.28 -2.66
C SER A 71 3.65 -18.50 -1.46
N GLU A 72 4.06 -18.00 -0.31
CA GLU A 72 3.22 -17.95 0.88
C GLU A 72 2.28 -16.73 0.85
N PHE A 73 1.02 -16.95 1.23
CA PHE A 73 -0.02 -15.93 1.38
C PHE A 73 -0.19 -15.58 2.86
N TYR A 74 -0.39 -14.29 3.14
CA TYR A 74 -0.57 -13.79 4.51
C TYR A 74 -1.90 -13.05 4.67
N GLU A 75 -2.52 -13.23 5.83
CA GLU A 75 -3.56 -12.32 6.35
C GLU A 75 -2.91 -11.25 7.22
N PHE A 76 -3.21 -9.98 6.94
CA PHE A 76 -2.73 -8.80 7.66
C PHE A 76 -3.78 -8.38 8.67
N LYS A 77 -3.53 -8.65 9.95
CA LYS A 77 -4.42 -8.29 11.06
C LYS A 77 -3.99 -6.93 11.60
N VAL A 78 -4.81 -5.90 11.43
CA VAL A 78 -4.47 -4.52 11.84
C VAL A 78 -5.34 -4.06 13.00
N ASN A 79 -4.72 -3.48 14.02
CA ASN A 79 -5.42 -2.92 15.17
C ASN A 79 -6.05 -1.56 14.85
N MET A 80 -7.37 -1.52 14.74
CA MET A 80 -8.11 -0.30 14.41
C MET A 80 -8.38 0.60 15.64
N ASP A 81 -8.11 0.09 16.85
CA ASP A 81 -8.23 0.78 18.13
C ASP A 81 -6.85 0.93 18.81
N ASN A 82 -5.79 1.01 18.01
CA ASN A 82 -4.42 1.23 18.47
C ASN A 82 -4.31 2.56 19.26
N MET A 83 -3.65 2.53 20.42
CA MET A 83 -3.60 3.67 21.34
C MET A 83 -2.98 4.93 20.71
N PRO A 84 -1.84 4.86 20.02
CA PRO A 84 -1.31 6.02 19.30
C PRO A 84 -2.26 6.63 18.27
N LEU A 85 -2.92 5.80 17.48
CA LEU A 85 -3.94 6.23 16.49
C LEU A 85 -5.11 6.96 17.18
N GLU A 86 -5.67 6.38 18.24
CA GLU A 86 -6.75 7.01 19.00
C GLU A 86 -6.31 8.33 19.65
N SER A 87 -5.09 8.36 20.17
CA SER A 87 -4.53 9.54 20.84
C SER A 87 -4.37 10.69 19.88
N GLU A 88 -3.88 10.44 18.66
CA GLU A 88 -3.76 11.46 17.61
C GLU A 88 -5.14 12.02 17.22
N ALA A 89 -6.12 11.14 16.98
CA ALA A 89 -7.47 11.55 16.60
C ALA A 89 -8.11 12.46 17.67
N LYS A 90 -7.92 12.10 18.96
CA LYS A 90 -8.40 12.89 20.10
C LYS A 90 -7.65 14.21 20.23
N LEU A 91 -6.32 14.20 20.10
CA LEU A 91 -5.47 15.38 20.22
C LEU A 91 -5.82 16.43 19.16
N LYS A 92 -6.00 16.00 17.91
CA LYS A 92 -6.37 16.85 16.77
C LYS A 92 -7.86 17.20 16.71
N ARG A 93 -8.69 16.63 17.60
CA ARG A 93 -10.15 16.84 17.64
C ARG A 93 -10.81 16.58 16.28
N LEU A 94 -10.40 15.51 15.62
CA LEU A 94 -10.87 15.17 14.28
C LEU A 94 -12.38 14.90 14.28
N SER A 95 -13.05 15.25 13.17
CA SER A 95 -14.44 14.83 12.93
C SER A 95 -14.53 13.30 12.82
N LYS A 96 -15.75 12.76 12.79
CA LYS A 96 -15.95 11.32 12.58
C LYS A 96 -15.41 10.87 11.22
N GLU A 97 -15.64 11.68 10.19
CA GLU A 97 -15.18 11.43 8.82
C GLU A 97 -13.65 11.47 8.74
N ALA A 98 -13.03 12.50 9.33
CA ALA A 98 -11.58 12.62 9.37
C ALA A 98 -10.92 11.50 10.20
N THR A 99 -11.57 11.06 11.29
CA THR A 99 -11.11 9.91 12.08
C THR A 99 -11.21 8.60 11.30
N ALA A 100 -12.29 8.41 10.52
CA ALA A 100 -12.43 7.25 9.65
C ALA A 100 -11.34 7.23 8.57
N LEU A 101 -11.05 8.37 7.95
CA LEU A 101 -9.96 8.50 6.98
C LEU A 101 -8.59 8.19 7.59
N LEU A 102 -8.28 8.75 8.77
CA LEU A 102 -7.03 8.49 9.48
C LEU A 102 -6.87 7.00 9.78
N ARG A 103 -7.94 6.31 10.18
CA ARG A 103 -7.95 4.86 10.40
C ARG A 103 -7.62 4.08 9.14
N GLU A 104 -8.23 4.41 8.01
CA GLU A 104 -7.92 3.76 6.72
C GLU A 104 -6.46 3.97 6.33
N GLN A 105 -5.96 5.20 6.47
CA GLN A 105 -4.56 5.53 6.15
C GLN A 105 -3.60 4.80 7.09
N PHE A 106 -3.90 4.70 8.38
CA PHE A 106 -3.13 3.92 9.35
C PHE A 106 -3.10 2.43 8.97
N MET A 107 -4.24 1.88 8.54
CA MET A 107 -4.36 0.50 8.09
C MET A 107 -3.47 0.23 6.88
N TYR A 108 -3.59 1.02 5.82
CA TYR A 108 -2.78 0.83 4.61
C TYR A 108 -1.29 1.10 4.86
N ALA A 109 -0.94 2.08 5.70
CA ALA A 109 0.45 2.34 6.06
C ALA A 109 1.11 1.10 6.71
N ASN A 110 0.43 0.47 7.67
CA ASN A 110 0.92 -0.76 8.30
C ASN A 110 1.01 -1.91 7.30
N VAL A 111 0.00 -2.11 6.46
CA VAL A 111 0.01 -3.18 5.45
C VAL A 111 1.17 -3.01 4.46
N LEU A 112 1.45 -1.78 4.01
CA LEU A 112 2.59 -1.48 3.14
C LEU A 112 3.93 -1.78 3.82
N ILE A 113 4.06 -1.46 5.11
CA ILE A 113 5.23 -1.84 5.92
C ILE A 113 5.37 -3.37 5.91
N GLY A 114 4.32 -4.12 6.24
CA GLY A 114 4.35 -5.59 6.24
C GLY A 114 4.73 -6.18 4.89
N LEU A 115 4.11 -5.71 3.80
CA LEU A 115 4.44 -6.13 2.44
C LEU A 115 5.91 -5.87 2.09
N SER A 116 6.45 -4.69 2.46
CA SER A 116 7.85 -4.36 2.21
C SER A 116 8.81 -5.31 2.95
N MET A 117 8.47 -5.70 4.18
CA MET A 117 9.27 -6.62 4.97
C MET A 117 9.22 -8.04 4.42
N ILE A 118 8.04 -8.52 4.01
CA ILE A 118 7.88 -9.82 3.34
C ILE A 118 8.68 -9.86 2.02
N LEU A 119 8.64 -8.77 1.24
CA LEU A 119 9.38 -8.68 -0.01
C LEU A 119 10.90 -8.71 0.22
N GLU A 120 11.39 -8.00 1.24
CA GLU A 120 12.80 -8.03 1.64
C GLU A 120 13.22 -9.44 2.07
N ASP A 121 12.41 -10.09 2.90
CA ASP A 121 12.66 -11.45 3.39
C ASP A 121 12.73 -12.48 2.25
N LYS A 122 11.79 -12.43 1.31
CA LYS A 122 11.80 -13.25 0.09
C LYS A 122 13.07 -13.03 -0.75
N ARG A 123 13.55 -11.78 -0.85
CA ARG A 123 14.79 -11.45 -1.58
C ARG A 123 16.03 -11.99 -0.86
N ALA A 124 16.08 -11.89 0.46
CA ALA A 124 17.19 -12.42 1.26
C ALA A 124 17.28 -13.95 1.13
N LYS A 125 16.15 -14.66 1.28
CA LYS A 125 16.07 -16.13 1.12
C LYS A 125 16.49 -16.63 -0.26
N LYS A 126 16.31 -15.83 -1.32
CA LYS A 126 16.75 -16.18 -2.68
C LYS A 126 18.27 -16.08 -2.88
N LEU A 127 18.94 -15.26 -2.07
CA LEU A 127 20.39 -15.02 -2.15
C LEU A 127 21.19 -15.99 -1.26
N GLU A 128 20.59 -16.48 -0.18
CA GLU A 128 21.24 -17.44 0.72
C GLU A 128 21.05 -18.88 0.23
N THR A 129 22.06 -19.41 -0.48
CA THR A 129 22.24 -20.86 -0.62
C THR A 129 22.85 -21.40 0.66
N SER A 130 21.99 -21.92 1.54
CA SER A 130 22.27 -22.94 2.57
C SER A 130 23.50 -22.71 3.47
N ASP A 131 23.27 -22.21 4.67
CA ASP A 131 23.81 -22.71 5.96
C ASP A 131 23.80 -21.58 7.00
N GLU A 132 22.90 -21.64 7.97
CA GLU A 132 23.20 -21.30 9.37
C GLU A 132 22.03 -21.70 10.29
N ASP A 133 22.28 -22.72 11.14
CA ASP A 133 21.43 -23.19 12.26
C ASP A 133 21.36 -22.17 13.42
N THR A 134 21.22 -20.88 13.09
CA THR A 134 20.92 -19.84 14.08
C THR A 134 19.41 -19.63 14.09
N PRO A 135 18.74 -19.65 15.25
CA PRO A 135 17.31 -19.32 15.31
C PRO A 135 17.15 -17.85 14.90
N SER A 136 16.82 -17.62 13.64
CA SER A 136 16.46 -16.31 13.12
C SER A 136 15.05 -15.96 13.58
N GLU A 137 14.85 -14.69 13.96
CA GLU A 137 13.54 -14.14 14.28
C GLU A 137 12.60 -14.37 13.08
N SER A 138 11.37 -14.85 13.33
CA SER A 138 10.42 -15.11 12.25
C SER A 138 10.00 -13.81 11.57
N ILE A 139 9.50 -13.89 10.33
CA ILE A 139 9.02 -12.70 9.62
C ILE A 139 7.81 -12.07 10.31
N GLU A 140 6.95 -12.90 10.91
CA GLU A 140 5.79 -12.49 11.70
C GLU A 140 6.20 -11.65 12.90
N ASP A 141 7.18 -12.13 13.69
CA ASP A 141 7.71 -11.42 14.86
C ASP A 141 8.37 -10.09 14.47
N ARG A 142 9.15 -10.11 13.38
CA ARG A 142 9.80 -8.89 12.84
C ARG A 142 8.75 -7.85 12.43
N VAL A 143 7.70 -8.27 11.75
CA VAL A 143 6.61 -7.39 11.29
C VAL A 143 5.83 -6.83 12.47
N GLU A 144 5.48 -7.64 13.47
CA GLU A 144 4.82 -7.18 14.69
C GLU A 144 5.68 -6.13 15.41
N ARG A 145 6.95 -6.44 15.67
CA ARG A 145 7.88 -5.56 16.37
C ARG A 145 8.09 -4.23 15.65
N THR A 146 8.27 -4.29 14.33
CA THR A 146 8.53 -3.11 13.50
C THR A 146 7.29 -2.22 13.40
N SER A 147 6.12 -2.81 13.11
CA SER A 147 4.87 -2.06 13.05
C SER A 147 4.50 -1.43 14.40
N ARG A 148 4.67 -2.15 15.52
CA ARG A 148 4.50 -1.61 16.88
C ARG A 148 5.41 -0.40 17.12
N ALA A 149 6.69 -0.49 16.74
CA ALA A 149 7.63 0.60 16.93
C ALA A 149 7.28 1.85 16.08
N LEU A 150 6.74 1.65 14.88
CA LEU A 150 6.38 2.72 13.96
C LEU A 150 5.00 3.34 14.24
N ALA A 151 4.10 2.62 14.90
CA ALA A 151 2.71 3.05 15.12
C ALA A 151 2.55 4.47 15.69
N PRO A 152 3.37 4.94 16.66
CA PRO A 152 3.28 6.32 17.14
C PRO A 152 3.60 7.40 16.10
N PHE A 153 4.35 7.04 15.05
CA PHE A 153 4.82 7.98 14.03
C PHE A 153 3.96 7.97 12.76
N ILE A 154 3.26 6.87 12.48
CA ILE A 154 2.38 6.73 11.31
C ILE A 154 1.36 7.88 11.20
N PRO A 155 0.63 8.27 12.27
CA PRO A 155 -0.31 9.38 12.17
C PRO A 155 0.34 10.73 11.81
N ALA A 156 1.55 10.98 12.29
CA ALA A 156 2.32 12.18 11.93
C ALA A 156 2.76 12.15 10.47
N LEU A 157 3.23 11.00 9.97
CA LEU A 157 3.59 10.81 8.55
C LEU A 157 2.40 11.05 7.62
N ILE A 158 1.21 10.53 8.00
CA ILE A 158 -0.04 10.75 7.27
C ILE A 158 -0.39 12.25 7.22
N SER A 159 -0.24 12.94 8.34
CA SER A 159 -0.49 14.38 8.42
C SER A 159 0.44 15.17 7.50
N LEU A 160 1.73 14.85 7.48
CA LEU A 160 2.73 15.50 6.62
C LEU A 160 2.38 15.33 5.14
N GLY A 161 2.04 14.10 4.73
CA GLY A 161 1.65 13.83 3.34
C GLY A 161 0.36 14.54 2.89
N SER A 162 -0.49 14.96 3.85
CA SER A 162 -1.72 15.70 3.56
C SER A 162 -1.50 17.21 3.46
N SER A 163 -0.55 17.76 4.22
CA SER A 163 -0.32 19.21 4.29
C SER A 163 0.36 19.81 3.04
N ASP A 164 1.19 19.06 2.33
CA ASP A 164 1.91 19.58 1.14
C ASP A 164 1.09 19.53 -0.16
N LEU A 165 -0.09 18.93 -0.15
CA LEU A 165 -0.97 18.84 -1.34
C LEU A 165 -2.03 19.95 -1.40
N GLU A 166 -2.07 20.84 -0.39
CA GLU A 166 -3.01 21.97 -0.33
C GLU A 166 -2.41 23.28 -0.88
N THR A 167 -1.16 23.28 -1.37
CA THR A 167 -0.60 24.40 -2.15
C THR A 167 -0.99 24.27 -3.62
N ASP A 168 -2.28 24.41 -3.93
CA ASP A 168 -2.72 24.80 -5.26
C ASP A 168 -3.08 26.29 -5.19
N ASP A 169 -2.41 27.08 -6.03
CA ASP A 169 -2.37 28.53 -6.05
C ASP A 169 -3.78 29.16 -6.10
N ALA A 170 -4.32 29.54 -4.95
CA ALA A 170 -5.28 30.65 -4.91
C ALA A 170 -4.48 31.94 -5.13
N VAL A 171 -4.32 32.32 -6.40
CA VAL A 171 -3.81 33.64 -6.78
C VAL A 171 -4.83 34.69 -6.31
N GLU A 172 -4.67 35.10 -5.06
CA GLU A 172 -5.38 36.20 -4.44
C GLU A 172 -4.79 37.51 -4.99
N GLY A 173 -5.59 38.25 -5.77
CA GLY A 173 -5.32 39.66 -6.04
C GLY A 173 -5.35 40.05 -7.51
N LEU A 174 -6.54 40.29 -8.05
CA LEU A 174 -6.82 41.41 -8.96
C LEU A 174 -8.32 41.80 -8.81
N GLU A 175 -8.69 42.30 -7.64
CA GLU A 175 -9.69 43.37 -7.57
C GLU A 175 -8.93 44.70 -7.49
N GLU A 176 -8.54 45.23 -8.65
CA GLU A 176 -8.28 46.67 -8.76
C GLU A 176 -9.61 47.38 -8.98
N SER A 177 -9.98 48.09 -7.93
CA SER A 177 -10.94 49.19 -7.83
C SER A 177 -11.04 50.11 -9.07
N ALA A 178 -12.27 50.61 -9.26
CA ALA A 178 -12.72 51.82 -9.98
C ALA A 178 -13.25 51.66 -11.42
#